data_AF-A0A6J5CA86-F1
#
_entry.id   AF-A0A6J5CA86-F1
#
_cell.length_a   1.000
_cell.length_b   1.000
_cell.length_c   1.000
_cell.angle_alpha   90.00
_cell.angle_beta   90.00
_cell.angle_gamma   90.00
#
_symmetry.space_group_name_H-M   'P 1'
#
loop_
_entity.id
_entity.type
_entity.pdbx_description
1 polymer ?
#
loop_
_entity_poly.entity_id
_entity_poly.type
_entity_poly.pdbx_seq_one_letter_code
_entity_poly.pdbx_strand_id
1 'polypeptide(L)'
;MRVPSTPQPSAGLVRALRNALADQLHDVPVYASTTASQLAGWEPVPADCHGNADRWVAAHPGDTAVRGWLHEPLADQPHRFVAHSLVRTTTGALVDVTLPAGPQPLRFLTHPGSDSYFFSFLRCPLPFPVLAAPVADFDEFLIVPFDDASAEDGGGGNRTAGLPEDIP
;
A
#
# COMPACT_ATOMS: atom_id res chain seq x y z
N MET A 1 -8.34 -35.10 10.44
CA MET A 1 -6.99 -34.52 10.33
C MET A 1 -7.12 -33.02 10.60
N ARG A 2 -6.61 -32.51 11.73
CA ARG A 2 -6.70 -31.07 12.07
C ARG A 2 -5.65 -30.34 11.25
N VAL A 3 -6.06 -29.37 10.42
CA VAL A 3 -5.13 -28.46 9.75
C VAL A 3 -4.43 -27.66 10.86
N PRO A 4 -3.09 -27.65 10.94
CA PRO A 4 -2.39 -26.84 11.93
C PRO A 4 -2.75 -25.38 11.70
N SER A 5 -3.32 -24.74 12.72
CA SER A 5 -3.63 -23.32 12.72
C SER A 5 -2.31 -22.57 12.54
N THR A 6 -2.12 -21.92 11.39
CA THR A 6 -0.96 -21.04 11.24
C THR A 6 -1.09 -19.93 12.29
N PRO A 7 -0.03 -19.59 13.05
CA PRO A 7 -0.10 -18.52 14.03
C PRO A 7 -0.53 -17.23 13.34
N GLN A 8 -1.60 -16.63 13.84
CA GLN A 8 -2.10 -15.34 13.36
C GLN A 8 -1.19 -14.22 13.86
N PRO A 9 -1.05 -13.12 13.09
CA PRO A 9 -0.38 -11.93 13.59
C PRO A 9 -1.10 -11.42 14.86
N SER A 10 -0.33 -11.02 15.87
CA SER A 10 -0.91 -10.45 17.10
C SER A 10 -1.63 -9.14 16.80
N ALA A 11 -2.59 -8.75 17.64
CA ALA A 11 -3.29 -7.46 17.48
C ALA A 11 -2.33 -6.26 17.47
N GLY A 12 -1.23 -6.34 18.23
CA GLY A 12 -0.16 -5.33 18.21
C GLY A 12 0.54 -5.24 16.85
N LEU A 13 0.82 -6.39 16.22
CA LEU A 13 1.45 -6.47 14.90
C LEU A 13 0.53 -5.96 13.79
N VAL A 14 -0.78 -6.25 13.87
CA VAL A 14 -1.80 -5.69 12.96
C VAL A 14 -1.87 -4.16 13.10
N ARG A 15 -1.86 -3.65 14.34
CA ARG A 15 -1.84 -2.20 14.60
C ARG A 15 -0.58 -1.53 14.05
N ALA A 16 0.58 -2.15 14.23
CA ALA A 16 1.84 -1.63 13.72
C ALA A 16 1.86 -1.57 12.19
N LEU A 17 1.42 -2.64 11.52
CA LEU A 17 1.29 -2.63 10.05
C LEU A 17 0.34 -1.52 9.59
N ARG A 18 -0.84 -1.39 10.21
CA ARG A 18 -1.80 -0.34 9.86
C ARG A 18 -1.15 1.04 9.94
N ASN A 19 -0.50 1.36 11.05
CA ASN A 19 0.11 2.67 11.24
C ASN A 19 1.20 2.91 10.18
N ALA A 20 2.05 1.92 9.89
CA ALA A 20 3.07 2.05 8.86
C ALA A 20 2.50 2.23 7.44
N LEU A 21 1.33 1.64 7.13
CA LEU A 21 0.65 1.89 5.85
C LEU A 21 0.02 3.28 5.80
N ALA A 22 -0.53 3.76 6.93
CA ALA A 22 -1.05 5.12 7.03
C ALA A 22 0.06 6.16 6.89
N ASP A 23 1.20 5.96 7.54
CA ASP A 23 2.37 6.85 7.40
C ASP A 23 2.83 6.91 5.93
N GLN A 24 2.94 5.75 5.26
CA GLN A 24 3.26 5.70 3.83
C GLN A 24 2.21 6.35 2.93
N LEU A 25 0.96 6.56 3.38
CA LEU A 25 -0.02 7.33 2.60
C LEU A 25 0.27 8.84 2.61
N HIS A 26 0.96 9.35 3.63
CA HIS A 26 1.38 10.75 3.70
C HIS A 26 2.64 11.03 2.86
N ASP A 27 3.37 9.99 2.47
CA ASP A 27 4.53 10.11 1.58
C ASP A 27 4.14 10.38 0.12
N VAL A 28 5.15 10.63 -0.73
CA VAL A 28 4.98 10.70 -2.18
C VAL A 28 4.39 9.38 -2.70
N PRO A 29 3.30 9.40 -3.48
CA PRO A 29 2.65 8.17 -3.93
C PRO A 29 3.52 7.43 -4.94
N VAL A 30 3.56 6.11 -4.79
CA VAL A 30 4.31 5.20 -5.65
C VAL A 30 3.35 4.37 -6.49
N TYR A 31 3.62 4.27 -7.78
CA TYR A 31 2.83 3.51 -8.75
C TYR A 31 3.73 2.60 -9.57
N ALA A 32 3.18 1.51 -10.10
CA ALA A 32 3.86 0.73 -11.12
C ALA A 32 3.96 1.56 -12.41
N SER A 33 5.15 1.64 -12.99
CA SER A 33 5.40 2.33 -14.26
C SER A 33 4.99 1.49 -15.47
N THR A 34 4.79 0.20 -15.28
CA THR A 34 4.43 -0.76 -16.33
C THR A 34 3.56 -1.85 -15.74
N THR A 35 2.56 -2.30 -16.50
CA THR A 35 1.58 -3.32 -16.09
C THR A 35 1.67 -4.57 -16.96
N ALA A 36 1.03 -5.67 -16.55
CA ALA A 36 1.17 -6.97 -17.19
C ALA A 36 0.80 -6.96 -18.68
N SER A 37 -0.22 -6.19 -19.06
CA SER A 37 -0.66 -6.02 -20.45
C SER A 37 0.38 -5.34 -21.37
N GLN A 38 1.41 -4.72 -20.79
CA GLN A 38 2.49 -4.04 -21.52
C GLN A 38 3.77 -4.88 -21.60
N LEU A 39 3.80 -6.04 -20.95
CA LEU A 39 4.96 -6.92 -20.89
C LEU A 39 4.87 -7.94 -22.04
N ALA A 40 5.79 -7.82 -23.00
CA ALA A 40 5.78 -8.64 -24.20
C ALA A 40 5.98 -10.13 -23.86
N GLY A 41 5.07 -10.99 -24.34
CA GLY A 41 5.14 -12.44 -24.11
C GLY A 41 4.86 -12.88 -22.67
N TRP A 42 4.39 -11.97 -21.81
CA TRP A 42 4.03 -12.29 -20.43
C TRP A 42 2.53 -12.53 -20.30
N GLU A 43 2.18 -13.73 -19.82
CA GLU A 43 0.80 -14.08 -19.47
C GLU A 43 0.71 -14.29 -17.96
N PRO A 44 0.07 -13.38 -17.20
CA PRO A 44 -0.11 -13.53 -15.76
C PRO A 44 -1.18 -14.57 -15.43
N VAL A 45 -1.00 -15.32 -14.35
CA VAL A 45 -2.06 -16.15 -13.76
C VAL A 45 -3.01 -15.21 -12.98
N PRO A 46 -4.31 -15.16 -13.31
CA PRO A 46 -5.25 -14.28 -12.61
C PRO A 46 -5.30 -14.55 -11.10
N ALA A 47 -5.36 -13.48 -10.31
CA ALA A 47 -5.40 -13.52 -8.84
C ALA A 47 -4.20 -14.19 -8.14
N ASP A 48 -3.11 -14.49 -8.86
CA ASP A 48 -1.87 -15.05 -8.30
C ASP A 48 -0.73 -14.02 -8.31
N CYS A 49 -0.94 -12.88 -7.67
CA CYS A 49 0.01 -11.76 -7.73
C CYS A 49 1.40 -12.10 -7.18
N HIS A 50 1.46 -12.93 -6.14
CA HIS A 50 2.70 -13.37 -5.52
C HIS A 50 3.43 -14.39 -6.39
N GLY A 51 2.72 -15.41 -6.91
CA GLY A 51 3.30 -16.41 -7.80
C GLY A 51 3.74 -15.84 -9.14
N ASN A 52 3.02 -14.85 -9.68
CA ASN A 52 3.45 -14.12 -10.89
C ASN A 52 4.74 -13.33 -10.65
N ALA A 53 4.86 -12.62 -9.53
CA ALA A 53 6.10 -11.92 -9.17
C ALA A 53 7.29 -12.90 -9.04
N ASP A 54 7.07 -14.04 -8.39
CA ASP A 54 8.11 -15.06 -8.20
C ASP A 54 8.54 -15.69 -9.54
N ARG A 55 7.57 -16.00 -10.40
CA ARG A 55 7.82 -16.52 -11.75
C ARG A 55 8.56 -15.52 -12.63
N TRP A 56 8.22 -14.23 -12.51
CA TRP A 56 8.93 -13.18 -13.23
C TRP A 56 10.40 -13.12 -12.82
N VAL A 57 10.68 -13.05 -11.52
CA VAL A 57 12.04 -12.98 -10.98
C VAL A 57 12.84 -14.23 -11.35
N ALA A 58 12.22 -15.41 -11.35
CA ALA A 58 12.87 -16.63 -11.80
C ALA A 58 13.27 -16.58 -13.29
N ALA A 59 12.47 -15.91 -14.13
CA ALA A 59 12.75 -15.73 -15.56
C ALA A 59 13.68 -14.55 -15.88
N HIS A 60 13.81 -13.57 -14.97
CA HIS A 60 14.62 -12.35 -15.15
C HIS A 60 15.61 -12.19 -14.00
N PRO A 61 16.72 -12.95 -14.00
CA PRO A 61 17.73 -12.87 -12.95
C PRO A 61 18.30 -11.45 -12.82
N GLY A 62 18.12 -10.85 -11.66
CA GLY A 62 18.53 -9.46 -11.36
C GLY A 62 17.37 -8.58 -10.93
N ASP A 63 16.15 -8.92 -11.35
CA ASP A 63 14.94 -8.31 -10.83
C ASP A 63 14.60 -8.87 -9.44
N THR A 64 13.81 -8.14 -8.66
CA THR A 64 13.43 -8.54 -7.29
C THR A 64 11.94 -8.39 -7.06
N ALA A 65 11.34 -9.34 -6.33
CA ALA A 65 9.94 -9.21 -5.93
C ALA A 65 9.82 -8.19 -4.80
N VAL A 66 8.80 -7.34 -4.87
CA VAL A 66 8.47 -6.36 -3.83
C VAL A 66 7.10 -6.67 -3.28
N ARG A 67 7.04 -7.02 -1.99
CA ARG A 67 5.80 -7.32 -1.29
C ARG A 67 5.16 -6.07 -0.74
N GLY A 68 3.85 -5.96 -0.85
CA GLY A 68 3.16 -4.76 -0.39
C GLY A 68 1.66 -4.82 -0.58
N TRP A 69 1.09 -3.63 -0.70
CA TRP A 69 -0.35 -3.41 -0.63
C TRP A 69 -0.76 -2.42 -1.70
N LEU A 70 -1.80 -2.75 -2.45
CA LEU A 70 -2.52 -1.78 -3.25
C LEU A 70 -3.50 -1.04 -2.35
N HIS A 71 -3.47 0.28 -2.41
CA HIS A 71 -4.48 1.12 -1.81
C HIS A 71 -5.62 1.33 -2.80
N GLU A 72 -6.79 0.82 -2.46
CA GLU A 72 -8.04 1.08 -3.16
C GLU A 72 -8.76 2.23 -2.44
N PRO A 73 -8.84 3.43 -3.06
CA PRO A 73 -9.71 4.48 -2.55
C PRO A 73 -11.16 4.09 -2.88
N LEU A 74 -11.95 3.76 -1.87
CA LEU A 74 -13.40 3.65 -2.02
C LEU A 74 -14.00 4.92 -1.41
N ALA A 75 -14.76 5.70 -2.19
CA ALA A 75 -15.31 7.02 -1.84
C ALA A 75 -15.71 7.22 -0.35
N ASP A 76 -16.98 7.09 0.01
CA ASP A 76 -17.46 7.26 1.39
C ASP A 76 -17.09 6.08 2.32
N GLN A 77 -16.08 5.31 1.93
CA GLN A 77 -15.68 4.09 2.62
C GLN A 77 -14.25 4.21 3.15
N PRO A 78 -13.93 3.47 4.20
CA PRO A 78 -12.58 3.46 4.73
C PRO A 78 -11.58 2.87 3.72
N HIS A 79 -10.37 3.39 3.74
CA HIS A 79 -9.27 2.95 2.87
C HIS A 79 -9.10 1.42 2.96
N ARG A 80 -9.07 0.77 1.80
CA ARG A 80 -8.82 -0.67 1.68
C ARG A 80 -7.40 -0.93 1.19
N PHE A 81 -6.72 -1.83 1.87
CA PHE A 81 -5.39 -2.32 1.49
C PHE A 81 -5.50 -3.77 1.04
N VAL A 82 -5.13 -4.04 -0.20
CA VAL A 82 -5.17 -5.38 -0.79
C VAL A 82 -3.73 -5.85 -0.98
N ALA A 83 -3.42 -7.03 -0.43
CA ALA A 83 -2.09 -7.62 -0.61
C ALA A 83 -1.76 -7.77 -2.09
N HIS A 84 -0.58 -7.33 -2.48
CA HIS A 84 -0.12 -7.37 -3.85
C HIS A 84 1.40 -7.50 -3.93
N SER A 85 1.91 -7.98 -5.06
CA SER A 85 3.35 -8.02 -5.30
C SER A 85 3.67 -7.44 -6.67
N LEU A 86 4.66 -6.55 -6.65
CA LEU A 86 5.26 -5.98 -7.84
C LEU A 86 6.66 -6.57 -8.02
N VAL A 87 7.29 -6.23 -9.13
CA VAL A 87 8.71 -6.48 -9.38
C VAL A 87 9.44 -5.15 -9.44
N ARG A 88 10.59 -5.06 -8.77
CA ARG A 88 11.57 -3.99 -8.99
C ARG A 88 12.61 -4.50 -9.97
N THR A 89 12.73 -3.84 -11.10
CA THR A 89 13.72 -4.17 -12.12
C THR A 89 15.12 -3.79 -11.68
N THR A 90 16.14 -4.33 -12.36
CA THR A 90 17.54 -3.89 -12.21
C THR A 90 17.77 -2.38 -12.39
N THR A 91 16.91 -1.69 -13.16
CA THR A 91 16.94 -0.24 -13.35
C THR A 91 16.20 0.54 -12.25
N GLY A 92 15.61 -0.17 -11.28
CA GLY A 92 14.85 0.41 -10.17
C GLY A 92 13.38 0.69 -10.46
N ALA A 93 12.90 0.40 -11.68
CA ALA A 93 11.49 0.61 -12.04
C ALA A 93 10.59 -0.42 -11.35
N LEU A 94 9.38 -0.01 -10.96
CA LEU A 94 8.36 -0.91 -10.42
C LEU A 94 7.40 -1.36 -11.52
N VAL A 95 7.23 -2.67 -11.65
CA VAL A 95 6.41 -3.31 -12.66
C VAL A 95 5.34 -4.16 -11.97
N ASP A 96 4.08 -3.96 -12.36
CA ASP A 96 3.00 -4.85 -12.02
C ASP A 96 2.93 -5.98 -13.03
N VAL A 97 3.40 -7.15 -12.62
CA VAL A 97 3.41 -8.35 -13.47
C VAL A 97 2.11 -9.14 -13.39
N THR A 98 1.05 -8.61 -12.76
CA THR A 98 -0.21 -9.32 -12.57
C THR A 98 -1.40 -8.57 -13.14
N LEU A 99 -1.58 -7.30 -12.74
CA LEU A 99 -2.74 -6.53 -13.18
C LEU A 99 -2.47 -5.92 -14.56
N PRO A 100 -3.50 -5.88 -15.44
CA PRO A 100 -3.42 -5.10 -16.66
C PRO A 100 -3.50 -3.60 -16.36
N ALA A 101 -3.21 -2.76 -17.35
CA ALA A 101 -3.44 -1.32 -17.23
C ALA A 101 -4.92 -1.04 -16.94
N GLY A 102 -5.18 -0.37 -15.82
CA GLY A 102 -6.49 0.13 -15.43
C GLY A 102 -6.69 1.59 -15.84
N PRO A 103 -7.92 2.12 -15.75
CA PRO A 103 -8.20 3.53 -16.01
C PRO A 103 -7.53 4.46 -15.00
N GLN A 104 -7.24 3.97 -13.80
CA GLN A 104 -6.46 4.68 -12.78
C GLN A 104 -5.41 3.74 -12.18
N PRO A 105 -4.14 4.17 -12.06
CA PRO A 105 -3.13 3.37 -11.39
C PRO A 105 -3.39 3.32 -9.88
N LEU A 106 -3.31 2.12 -9.31
CA LEU A 106 -3.44 1.95 -7.86
C LEU A 106 -2.13 2.25 -7.16
N ARG A 107 -2.19 3.02 -6.08
CA ARG A 107 -1.01 3.35 -5.26
C ARG A 107 -0.50 2.08 -4.59
N PHE A 108 0.80 1.85 -4.67
CA PHE A 108 1.48 0.75 -4.02
C PHE A 108 2.21 1.21 -2.76
N LEU A 109 2.04 0.44 -1.69
CA LEU A 109 2.65 0.66 -0.38
C LEU A 109 3.51 -0.55 -0.08
N THR A 110 4.81 -0.34 0.13
CA THR A 110 5.73 -1.46 0.38
C THR A 110 5.47 -2.02 1.78
N HIS A 111 5.46 -3.34 1.93
CA HIS A 111 5.35 -3.93 3.26
C HIS A 111 6.62 -3.59 4.07
N PRO A 112 6.51 -3.05 5.29
CA PRO A 112 7.67 -2.57 6.05
C PRO A 112 8.55 -3.69 6.63
N GLY A 113 8.13 -4.96 6.53
CA GLY A 113 8.85 -6.12 7.04
C GLY A 113 9.38 -7.05 5.94
N SER A 114 10.02 -8.14 6.37
CA SER A 114 10.44 -9.24 5.46
C SER A 114 9.26 -9.90 4.73
N ASP A 115 9.52 -10.57 3.62
CA ASP A 115 8.55 -11.42 2.91
C ASP A 115 7.84 -12.42 3.83
N SER A 116 8.55 -13.06 4.77
CA SER A 116 7.93 -13.98 5.73
C SER A 116 6.90 -13.29 6.63
N TYR A 117 7.16 -12.04 7.02
CA TYR A 117 6.20 -11.24 7.78
C TYR A 117 5.00 -10.87 6.90
N PHE A 118 5.23 -10.45 5.66
CA PHE A 118 4.16 -10.17 4.71
C PHE A 118 3.21 -11.38 4.56
N PHE A 119 3.75 -12.56 4.28
CA PHE A 119 2.94 -13.77 4.10
C PHE A 119 2.22 -14.23 5.38
N SER A 120 2.69 -13.84 6.56
CA SER A 120 1.99 -14.11 7.82
C SER A 120 0.63 -13.40 7.91
N PHE A 121 0.50 -12.22 7.28
CA PHE A 121 -0.76 -11.46 7.25
C PHE A 121 -1.79 -12.03 6.27
N LEU A 122 -1.36 -12.72 5.20
CA LEU A 122 -2.28 -13.27 4.19
C LEU A 122 -3.10 -14.46 4.72
N ARG A 123 -2.67 -15.05 5.83
CA ARG A 123 -3.35 -16.15 6.51
C ARG A 123 -4.29 -15.66 7.62
N CYS A 124 -4.48 -14.34 7.73
CA CYS A 124 -5.41 -13.74 8.68
C CYS A 124 -6.86 -13.82 8.13
N PRO A 125 -7.78 -14.52 8.80
CA PRO A 125 -9.17 -14.69 8.36
C PRO A 125 -10.06 -13.47 8.65
N LEU A 126 -9.53 -12.43 9.31
CA LEU A 126 -10.20 -11.16 9.39
C LEU A 126 -9.85 -10.41 8.11
N PRO A 127 -10.78 -10.24 7.13
CA PRO A 127 -10.55 -9.28 6.06
C PRO A 127 -10.22 -7.98 6.76
N PHE A 128 -9.04 -7.40 6.48
CA PHE A 128 -8.58 -6.16 7.10
C PHE A 128 -9.78 -5.21 7.21
N PRO A 129 -10.38 -5.05 8.42
CA PRO A 129 -11.49 -4.15 8.53
C PRO A 129 -10.84 -2.78 8.38
N VAL A 130 -11.19 -2.07 7.31
CA VAL A 130 -11.39 -0.61 7.38
C VAL A 130 -10.22 0.08 8.11
N LEU A 131 -9.09 0.24 7.43
CA LEU A 131 -7.82 0.56 8.10
C LEU A 131 -7.37 2.02 8.04
N ALA A 132 -8.25 2.96 7.67
CA ALA A 132 -7.98 4.37 7.94
C ALA A 132 -9.26 5.15 8.24
N ALA A 133 -9.17 6.06 9.22
CA ALA A 133 -10.04 7.22 9.23
C ALA A 133 -9.76 8.03 7.94
N PRO A 134 -10.74 8.73 7.37
CA PRO A 134 -10.49 9.62 6.25
C PRO A 134 -9.31 10.53 6.62
N VAL A 135 -8.26 10.51 5.79
CA VAL A 135 -7.18 11.47 5.91
C VAL A 135 -7.78 12.80 5.49
N ALA A 136 -8.12 13.64 6.46
CA ALA A 136 -8.29 15.06 6.19
C ALA A 136 -6.95 15.58 5.64
N ASP A 137 -7.01 16.38 4.57
CA ASP A 137 -5.88 17.04 3.89
C ASP A 137 -5.23 16.28 2.72
N PHE A 138 -6.01 15.53 1.94
CA PHE A 138 -5.72 15.40 0.50
C PHE A 138 -6.81 16.11 -0.31
N ASP A 139 -6.56 17.37 -0.61
CA ASP A 139 -7.26 18.11 -1.65
C ASP A 139 -7.07 17.42 -3.00
N GLU A 140 -8.11 16.73 -3.48
CA GLU A 140 -8.72 17.10 -4.76
C GLU A 140 -10.17 16.57 -4.84
N PHE A 141 -11.08 17.52 -4.67
CA PHE A 141 -12.50 17.53 -5.00
C PHE A 141 -13.49 16.91 -4.00
N LEU A 142 -14.00 17.77 -3.11
CA LEU A 142 -15.45 17.90 -2.94
C LEU A 142 -15.84 19.38 -2.89
N ILE A 143 -16.82 19.73 -3.72
CA ILE A 143 -17.36 21.08 -3.94
C ILE A 143 -17.78 21.72 -2.60
N VAL A 144 -17.19 22.89 -2.31
CA VAL A 144 -17.58 23.77 -1.21
C VAL A 144 -18.99 24.32 -1.51
N PRO A 145 -19.97 24.25 -0.57
CA PRO A 145 -21.20 25.00 -0.73
C PRO A 145 -20.88 26.50 -0.73
N PHE A 146 -21.50 27.23 -1.66
CA PHE A 146 -21.35 28.67 -1.85
C PHE A 146 -21.54 29.41 -0.52
N ASP A 147 -20.59 30.28 -0.24
CA ASP A 147 -20.42 31.02 1.00
C ASP A 147 -21.62 31.96 1.27
N ASP A 148 -22.11 31.95 2.49
CA ASP A 148 -22.53 33.18 3.16
C ASP A 148 -22.44 32.95 4.68
N ALA A 149 -21.29 33.28 5.28
CA ALA A 149 -21.23 34.28 6.34
C ALA A 149 -19.93 34.22 7.17
N SER A 150 -19.36 35.41 7.36
CA SER A 150 -18.57 35.84 8.54
C SER A 150 -17.06 35.59 8.54
N ALA A 151 -16.34 36.46 7.83
CA ALA A 151 -15.49 37.49 8.42
C ALA A 151 -14.82 37.21 9.80
N GLU A 152 -13.47 37.17 9.77
CA GLU A 152 -12.51 37.73 10.76
C GLU A 152 -12.34 36.97 12.11
N ASP A 153 -11.17 36.79 12.75
CA ASP A 153 -9.76 37.15 12.55
C ASP A 153 -8.92 36.47 13.67
N GLY A 154 -7.61 36.27 13.45
CA GLY A 154 -6.60 36.35 14.52
C GLY A 154 -5.95 35.08 15.13
N GLY A 155 -4.67 34.86 14.83
CA GLY A 155 -3.64 34.78 15.90
C GLY A 155 -2.77 33.52 16.08
N GLY A 156 -1.62 33.48 15.38
CA GLY A 156 -0.26 33.38 15.98
C GLY A 156 0.26 32.09 16.68
N GLY A 157 1.47 31.64 16.28
CA GLY A 157 2.42 31.00 17.23
C GLY A 157 3.30 29.86 16.70
N ASN A 158 4.52 30.19 16.25
CA ASN A 158 5.61 29.28 15.87
C ASN A 158 6.33 28.66 17.10
N ARG A 159 6.67 27.36 17.12
CA ARG A 159 7.87 26.79 17.81
C ARG A 159 8.33 25.44 17.21
N THR A 160 9.62 25.39 16.89
CA THR A 160 10.47 24.25 16.54
C THR A 160 10.84 23.41 17.77
N ALA A 161 10.96 22.08 17.62
CA ALA A 161 11.83 21.23 18.45
C ALA A 161 12.10 19.88 17.77
N GLY A 162 13.39 19.54 17.62
CA GLY A 162 13.88 18.31 16.99
C GLY A 162 13.73 17.05 17.85
N LEU A 163 13.84 15.90 17.19
CA LEU A 163 13.76 14.57 17.79
C LEU A 163 15.13 14.17 18.40
N PRO A 164 15.14 13.50 19.57
CA PRO A 164 16.34 12.84 20.07
C PRO A 164 16.52 11.47 19.40
N GLU A 165 17.77 11.20 19.00
CA GLU A 165 18.28 9.90 18.60
C GLU A 165 18.55 9.02 19.84
N ASP A 166 18.57 7.70 19.63
CA ASP A 166 18.90 6.61 20.56
C ASP A 166 17.82 6.12 21.53
N ILE A 167 17.29 4.90 21.28
CA ILE A 167 16.93 3.90 22.29
C ILE A 167 17.20 2.48 21.68
N PRO A 168 17.78 1.53 22.45
CA PRO A 168 18.67 0.46 21.97
C PRO A 168 18.01 -0.79 21.38
#